data_AF-A0A0Q1FBU9-F1
#
_entry.id   AF-A0A0Q1FBU9-F1
#
_cell.length_a   1.000
_cell.length_b   1.000
_cell.length_c   1.000
_cell.angle_alpha   90.00
_cell.angle_beta   90.00
_cell.angle_gamma   90.00
#
_symmetry.space_group_name_H-M   'P 1'
#
loop_
_entity.id
_entity.type
_entity.pdbx_description
1 polymer ?
#
loop_
_entity_poly.entity_id
_entity_poly.type
_entity_poly.pdbx_seq_one_letter_code
_entity_poly.pdbx_strand_id
1 'polypeptide(L)'
;MLNYGYSLLEAECLLAINATGLDAHVGFLHEMQPGKNSLAYDLQELFRFLVDMAIINRVETDVMTAKDFVRTERYALRLQPTGARKVMLHYLKQNAMRDKPFTMNRHVRKRLEKRG
;
A
#
# COMPACT_ATOMS: atom_id res chain seq x y z
N MET A 1 1.51 -7.02 7.85
CA MET A 1 1.58 -5.56 7.57
C MET A 1 2.21 -5.29 6.22
N LEU A 2 3.43 -5.78 5.96
CA LEU A 2 4.13 -5.63 4.68
C LEU A 2 3.27 -6.10 3.49
N ASN A 3 2.73 -7.32 3.53
CA ASN A 3 1.87 -7.84 2.45
C ASN A 3 0.71 -6.88 2.12
N TYR A 4 0.07 -6.31 3.15
CA TYR A 4 -1.02 -5.35 2.97
C TYR A 4 -0.52 -4.03 2.34
N GLY A 5 0.64 -3.55 2.77
CA GLY A 5 1.27 -2.36 2.18
C GLY A 5 1.69 -2.56 0.73
N TYR A 6 2.24 -3.73 0.38
CA TYR A 6 2.58 -4.05 -1.00
C TYR A 6 1.33 -4.21 -1.87
N SER A 7 0.24 -4.79 -1.35
CA SER A 7 -1.03 -4.81 -2.10
C SER A 7 -1.59 -3.40 -2.37
N LEU A 8 -1.40 -2.45 -1.45
CA LEU A 8 -1.74 -1.04 -1.71
C LEU A 8 -0.84 -0.44 -2.79
N LEU A 9 0.48 -0.69 -2.72
CA LEU A 9 1.42 -0.24 -3.75
C LEU A 9 1.09 -0.84 -5.12
N GLU A 10 0.65 -2.09 -5.17
CA GLU A 10 0.25 -2.79 -6.40
C GLU A 10 -0.91 -2.08 -7.08
N ALA A 11 -1.94 -1.73 -6.29
CA ALA A 11 -3.10 -0.99 -6.78
C ALA A 11 -2.71 0.37 -7.37
N GLU A 12 -1.75 1.07 -6.77
CA GLU A 12 -1.24 2.35 -7.27
C GLU A 12 -0.42 2.18 -8.57
N CYS A 13 0.44 1.16 -8.65
CA CYS A 13 1.16 0.83 -9.88
C CYS A 13 0.19 0.50 -11.02
N LEU A 14 -0.87 -0.28 -10.74
CA LEU A 14 -1.92 -0.60 -11.70
C LEU A 14 -2.70 0.64 -12.16
N LEU A 15 -3.04 1.53 -11.24
CA LEU A 15 -3.69 2.81 -11.58
C LEU A 15 -2.81 3.66 -12.49
N ALA A 16 -1.50 3.74 -12.21
CA ALA A 16 -0.54 4.48 -13.03
C ALA A 16 -0.38 3.87 -14.43
N ILE A 17 -0.24 2.53 -14.51
CA ILE A 17 -0.16 1.78 -15.78
C ILE A 17 -1.41 2.03 -16.62
N ASN A 18 -2.60 1.92 -16.02
CA ASN A 18 -3.85 2.14 -16.73
C ASN A 18 -4.01 3.60 -17.17
N ALA A 19 -3.53 4.57 -16.38
CA ALA A 19 -3.59 5.99 -16.73
C ALA A 19 -2.69 6.35 -17.92
N THR A 20 -1.58 5.63 -18.13
CA THR A 20 -0.69 5.82 -19.28
C THR A 20 -1.05 4.96 -20.49
N GLY A 21 -2.00 4.02 -20.34
CA GLY A 21 -2.44 3.12 -21.40
C GLY A 21 -1.47 1.96 -21.68
N LEU A 22 -0.58 1.64 -20.73
CA LEU A 22 0.31 0.48 -20.82
C LEU A 22 -0.43 -0.81 -20.44
N ASP A 23 0.03 -1.95 -20.95
CA ASP A 23 -0.51 -3.27 -20.58
C ASP A 23 0.16 -3.79 -19.30
N ALA A 24 -0.63 -3.95 -18.24
CA ALA A 24 -0.15 -4.44 -16.94
C ALA A 24 0.42 -5.86 -16.98
N HIS A 25 0.06 -6.67 -17.97
CA HIS A 25 0.51 -8.05 -18.10
C HIS A 25 1.88 -8.18 -18.76
N VAL A 26 2.34 -7.14 -19.48
CA VAL A 26 3.60 -7.16 -20.24
C VAL A 26 4.74 -6.55 -19.42
N GLY A 27 5.39 -7.38 -18.61
CA GLY A 27 6.59 -7.03 -17.83
C GLY A 27 7.89 -7.41 -18.53
N PHE A 28 8.98 -6.78 -18.09
CA PHE A 28 10.35 -7.00 -18.56
C PHE A 28 11.20 -7.82 -17.58
N LEU A 29 11.06 -7.57 -16.28
CA LEU A 29 11.84 -8.24 -15.24
C LEU A 29 11.12 -9.51 -14.73
N HIS A 30 9.84 -9.39 -14.40
CA HIS A 30 9.05 -10.54 -13.97
C HIS A 30 8.57 -11.38 -15.15
N GLU A 31 8.56 -12.71 -14.97
CA GLU A 31 8.05 -13.64 -15.96
C GLU A 31 6.56 -13.37 -16.23
N MET A 32 6.22 -13.18 -17.50
CA MET A 32 4.84 -13.00 -17.94
C MET A 32 4.09 -14.33 -17.79
N GLN A 33 3.16 -14.38 -16.84
CA GLN A 33 2.28 -15.52 -16.63
C GLN A 33 0.82 -15.09 -16.77
N PRO A 34 -0.06 -15.93 -17.37
CA PRO A 34 -1.48 -15.63 -17.48
C PRO A 34 -2.10 -15.30 -16.11
N GLY A 35 -2.80 -14.17 -16.03
CA GLY A 35 -3.45 -13.71 -14.79
C GLY A 35 -2.54 -12.97 -13.80
N LYS A 36 -1.26 -12.74 -14.13
CA LYS A 36 -0.35 -11.89 -13.34
C LYS A 36 -0.16 -10.52 -13.96
N ASN A 37 0.00 -9.51 -13.11
CA ASN A 37 0.29 -8.14 -13.53
C ASN A 37 1.81 -7.91 -13.55
N SER A 38 2.49 -8.54 -14.50
CA SER A 38 3.96 -8.57 -14.55
C SER A 38 4.59 -7.17 -14.54
N LEU A 39 4.04 -6.24 -15.33
CA LEU A 39 4.53 -4.84 -15.36
C LEU A 39 4.28 -4.12 -14.04
N ALA A 40 3.19 -4.43 -13.34
CA ALA A 40 2.93 -3.85 -12.02
C ALA A 40 4.00 -4.30 -11.03
N TYR A 41 4.40 -5.57 -11.03
CA TYR A 41 5.47 -6.09 -10.18
C TYR A 41 6.82 -5.46 -10.50
N ASP A 42 7.13 -5.25 -11.78
CA ASP A 42 8.34 -4.53 -12.19
C ASP A 42 8.39 -3.10 -11.63
N LEU A 43 7.28 -2.36 -11.76
CA LEU A 43 7.20 -1.00 -11.22
C LEU A 43 7.24 -0.98 -9.70
N GLN A 44 6.65 -1.97 -9.04
CA GLN A 44 6.65 -2.06 -7.57
C GLN A 44 8.06 -2.11 -7.00
N GLU A 45 9.01 -2.79 -7.64
CA GLU A 45 10.39 -2.92 -7.14
C GLU A 45 11.05 -1.54 -6.92
N LEU A 46 10.79 -0.58 -7.81
CA LEU A 46 11.33 0.78 -7.70
C LEU A 46 10.78 1.55 -6.49
N PHE A 47 9.60 1.19 -6.00
CA PHE A 47 8.88 1.92 -4.94
C PHE A 47 8.69 1.11 -3.66
N ARG A 48 9.19 -0.13 -3.61
CA ARG A 48 9.01 -1.06 -2.49
C ARG A 48 9.49 -0.48 -1.15
N PHE A 49 10.58 0.30 -1.21
CA PHE A 49 11.15 1.00 -0.07
C PHE A 49 10.18 1.96 0.62
N LEU A 50 9.17 2.50 -0.09
CA LEU A 50 8.15 3.37 0.49
C LEU A 50 7.29 2.63 1.51
N VAL A 51 6.90 1.40 1.16
CA VAL A 51 6.13 0.53 2.06
C VAL A 51 7.01 0.11 3.24
N ASP A 52 8.25 -0.29 2.97
CA ASP A 52 9.18 -0.74 4.01
C ASP A 52 9.40 0.36 5.06
N MET A 53 9.73 1.57 4.63
CA MET A 53 9.92 2.72 5.52
C MET A 53 8.64 3.08 6.29
N ALA A 54 7.48 3.02 5.64
CA ALA A 54 6.20 3.27 6.29
C ALA A 54 5.91 2.22 7.39
N ILE A 55 6.16 0.93 7.12
CA ILE A 55 5.92 -0.14 8.09
C ILE A 55 6.92 -0.08 9.24
N ILE A 56 8.22 0.13 8.98
CA ILE A 56 9.25 0.29 10.02
C ILE A 56 8.86 1.42 10.95
N ASN A 57 8.50 2.58 10.40
CA ASN A 57 8.09 3.73 11.19
C ASN A 57 6.83 3.46 12.05
N ARG A 58 5.89 2.61 11.60
CA ARG A 58 4.74 2.19 12.41
C ARG A 58 5.11 1.27 13.56
N VAL A 59 6.12 0.43 13.38
CA VAL A 59 6.65 -0.44 14.43
C VAL A 59 7.40 0.39 15.47
N GLU A 60 8.22 1.35 15.05
CA GLU A 60 8.98 2.23 15.95
C GLU A 60 8.10 3.16 16.78
N THR A 61 6.95 3.58 16.24
CA THR A 61 6.02 4.50 16.92
C THR A 61 4.98 3.80 17.80
N ASP A 62 5.05 2.47 17.93
CA ASP A 62 4.15 1.63 18.73
C ASP A 62 2.64 1.88 18.49
N VAL A 63 2.29 2.34 17.29
CA VAL A 63 0.90 2.64 16.89
C VAL A 63 0.09 1.35 16.69
N MET A 64 0.77 0.24 16.42
CA MET A 64 0.18 -1.07 16.14
C MET A 64 0.14 -1.91 17.40
N THR A 65 -1.04 -2.42 17.75
CA THR A 65 -1.24 -3.22 18.96
C THR A 65 -1.66 -4.64 18.61
N ALA A 66 -1.53 -5.60 19.53
CA ALA A 66 -1.97 -6.98 19.31
C ALA A 66 -3.46 -7.09 18.90
N LYS A 67 -4.31 -6.13 19.33
CA LYS A 67 -5.74 -6.05 18.96
C LYS A 67 -5.97 -5.77 17.47
N ASP A 68 -4.97 -5.23 16.78
CA ASP A 68 -5.04 -4.93 15.34
C ASP A 68 -4.79 -6.16 14.46
N PHE A 69 -4.54 -7.32 15.07
CA PHE A 69 -4.27 -8.58 14.40
C PHE A 69 -5.25 -9.65 14.85
N VAL A 70 -5.51 -10.61 13.96
CA VAL A 70 -6.24 -11.84 14.28
C VAL A 70 -5.40 -13.02 13.83
N ARG A 71 -5.28 -14.02 14.70
CA ARG A 71 -4.62 -15.28 14.36
C ARG A 71 -5.68 -16.23 13.80
N THR A 72 -5.42 -16.77 12.61
CA THR A 72 -6.31 -17.76 12.01
C THR A 72 -6.06 -19.15 12.61
N GLU A 73 -6.97 -20.08 12.34
CA GLU A 73 -6.85 -21.49 12.77
C GLU A 73 -5.58 -22.18 12.26
N ARG A 74 -5.06 -21.71 11.11
CA ARG A 74 -3.78 -22.17 10.54
C ARG A 74 -2.56 -21.45 11.12
N TYR A 75 -2.72 -20.79 12.26
CA TYR A 75 -1.69 -20.00 12.93
C TYR A 75 -1.11 -18.83 12.12
N ALA A 76 -1.78 -18.41 11.04
CA ALA A 76 -1.36 -17.26 10.25
C ALA A 76 -1.90 -15.95 10.87
N LEU A 77 -1.17 -14.85 10.69
CA LEU A 77 -1.61 -13.52 11.14
C LEU A 77 -2.34 -12.79 10.01
N ARG A 78 -3.54 -12.30 10.30
CA ARG A 78 -4.29 -11.39 9.44
C ARG A 78 -4.46 -10.04 10.11
N LEU A 79 -4.46 -8.99 9.30
CA LEU A 79 -4.71 -7.63 9.76
C LEU A 79 -6.21 -7.44 9.98
N GLN A 80 -6.60 -6.92 11.15
CA GLN A 80 -7.98 -6.49 11.37
C GLN A 80 -8.27 -5.15 10.67
N PRO A 81 -9.54 -4.80 10.46
CA PRO A 81 -9.91 -3.50 9.87
C PRO A 81 -9.31 -2.30 10.60
N THR A 82 -9.14 -2.38 11.93
CA THR A 82 -8.50 -1.32 12.73
C THR A 82 -7.03 -1.12 12.33
N GLY A 83 -6.27 -2.22 12.24
CA GLY A 83 -4.88 -2.23 11.79
C GLY A 83 -4.71 -1.79 10.34
N ALA A 84 -5.56 -2.31 9.45
CA ALA A 84 -5.56 -1.93 8.02
C ALA A 84 -5.77 -0.43 7.84
N ARG A 85 -6.72 0.15 8.59
CA ARG A 85 -6.97 1.58 8.59
C ARG A 85 -5.78 2.38 9.08
N LYS A 86 -5.09 1.94 10.14
CA LYS A 86 -3.88 2.63 10.65
C LYS A 86 -2.76 2.67 9.61
N VAL A 87 -2.52 1.55 8.94
CA VAL A 87 -1.51 1.44 7.87
C VAL A 87 -1.90 2.33 6.68
N MET A 88 -3.15 2.24 6.20
CA MET A 88 -3.64 3.02 5.08
C MET A 88 -3.61 4.54 5.33
N LEU A 89 -4.04 4.99 6.52
CA LEU A 89 -4.03 6.42 6.85
C LEU A 89 -2.60 6.98 6.89
N HIS A 90 -1.63 6.19 7.35
CA HIS A 90 -0.24 6.61 7.34
C HIS A 90 0.30 6.76 5.92
N TYR A 91 0.05 5.76 5.07
CA TYR A 91 0.43 5.79 3.66
C TYR A 91 -0.13 7.02 2.95
N LEU A 92 -1.44 7.28 3.09
CA LEU A 92 -2.08 8.47 2.52
C LEU A 92 -1.49 9.78 3.05
N LYS A 93 -1.16 9.85 4.34
CA LYS A 93 -0.53 11.04 4.95
C LYS A 93 0.86 11.29 4.36
N GLN A 94 1.69 10.25 4.21
CA GLN A 94 3.00 10.37 3.59
C GLN A 94 2.90 10.83 2.12
N ASN A 95 1.96 10.27 1.36
CA ASN A 95 1.73 10.68 -0.02
C ASN A 95 1.28 12.15 -0.10
N ALA A 96 0.38 12.59 0.79
CA ALA A 96 -0.11 13.97 0.83
C ALA A 96 1.00 14.99 1.16
N MET A 97 2.00 14.60 1.96
CA MET A 97 3.10 15.48 2.39
C MET A 97 4.19 15.66 1.32
N ARG A 98 4.19 14.86 0.24
CA ARG A 98 5.26 14.84 -0.77
C ARG A 98 5.00 15.72 -2.00
N ASP A 99 3.96 16.55 -2.00
CA ASP A 99 3.65 17.57 -3.03
C ASP A 99 3.61 17.11 -4.51
N LYS A 100 3.55 15.81 -4.77
CA LYS A 100 3.17 15.22 -6.07
C LYS A 100 1.90 14.39 -5.89
N PRO A 101 0.72 14.93 -6.24
CA PRO A 101 -0.53 14.31 -5.84
C PRO A 101 -0.95 13.22 -6.83
N PHE A 102 -0.99 11.98 -6.34
CA PHE A 102 -2.15 11.15 -6.66
C PHE A 102 -3.37 11.84 -6.06
N THR A 103 -4.39 12.11 -6.87
CA THR A 103 -5.53 12.96 -6.51
C THR A 103 -6.29 12.38 -5.31
N MET A 104 -6.00 12.87 -4.09
CA MET A 104 -6.79 12.50 -2.92
C MET A 104 -8.22 13.05 -3.09
N ASN A 105 -9.21 12.16 -2.99
CA ASN A 105 -10.61 12.57 -2.93
C ASN A 105 -10.82 13.56 -1.76
N ARG A 106 -11.57 14.65 -1.99
CA ARG A 106 -11.85 15.74 -1.03
C ARG A 106 -12.31 15.22 0.34
N HIS A 107 -13.03 14.10 0.36
CA HIS A 107 -13.55 13.48 1.58
C HIS A 107 -12.48 12.80 2.45
N VAL A 108 -11.40 12.33 1.84
CA VAL A 108 -10.29 11.66 2.54
C VAL A 108 -9.39 12.70 3.21
N ARG A 109 -9.09 13.79 2.51
CA ARG A 109 -8.31 14.92 3.04
C ARG A 109 -8.93 15.51 4.32
N LYS A 110 -10.23 15.80 4.30
CA LYS A 110 -10.98 16.31 5.48
C LYS A 110 -10.96 15.36 6.69
N ARG A 111 -10.80 14.06 6.50
CA ARG A 111 -10.73 13.08 7.61
C ARG A 111 -9.35 13.00 8.25
N LEU A 112 -8.29 13.26 7.48
CA LEU A 112 -6.92 13.28 7.97
C LEU A 112 -6.62 14.54 8.80
N GLU A 113 -7.14 15.69 8.37
CA GLU A 113 -6.98 16.98 9.07
C GLU A 113 -7.70 17.01 10.43
N LYS A 114 -8.77 16.22 10.63
CA LYS A 114 -9.53 16.15 11.89
C LYS A 114 -8.97 15.19 12.93
N ARG A 115 -7.89 14.46 12.62
CA ARG A 115 -7.33 13.39 13.47
C ARG A 115 -5.84 13.57 13.81
N GLY A 116 -5.29 14.75 13.52
CA GLY A 116 -4.00 15.20 14.09
C GLY A 116 -4.26 15.94 15.39
#